data_AF-A0AAD1DC57-F1
#
_entry.id   AF-A0AAD1DC57-F1
#
_cell.length_a   1.000
_cell.length_b   1.000
_cell.length_c   1.000
_cell.angle_alpha   90.00
_cell.angle_beta   90.00
_cell.angle_gamma   90.00
#
_symmetry.space_group_name_H-M   'P 1'
#
loop_
_entity.id
_entity.type
_entity.pdbx_description
1 polymer ?
#
loop_
_entity_poly.entity_id
_entity_poly.type
_entity_poly.pdbx_seq_one_letter_code
_entity_poly.pdbx_strand_id
1 'polypeptide(L)'
;MVLRAQTNFVEFLEQVLEVLKEVEIDKTECSTLLASVQKQQLVIPVVGNFSTGKSTLLNRFLEKSVLPTGITPETSLATELHYSANERIEAFSNNDEKAESFELNEQSFEVIKENAAKYSYLKV
;
A
#
# COMPACT_ATOMS: atom_id res chain seq x y z
N MET A 1 -2.61 8.02 8.06
CA MET A 1 -2.87 7.72 9.48
C MET A 1 -1.65 6.97 10.00
N VAL A 2 -0.92 7.51 10.97
CA VAL A 2 0.27 6.85 11.55
C VAL A 2 -0.17 6.09 12.81
N LEU A 3 0.28 4.85 12.98
CA LEU A 3 -0.04 4.06 14.16
C LEU A 3 0.63 4.69 15.39
N ARG A 4 -0.11 4.91 16.49
CA ARG A 4 0.45 5.52 17.72
C ARG A 4 1.71 4.80 18.21
N ALA A 5 1.73 3.47 18.14
CA ALA A 5 2.90 2.69 18.49
C ALA A 5 4.10 3.01 17.59
N GLN A 6 3.89 3.12 16.28
CA GLN A 6 4.93 3.47 15.31
C GLN A 6 5.46 4.88 15.58
N THR A 7 4.58 5.86 15.82
CA THR A 7 4.98 7.23 16.20
C THR A 7 5.85 7.23 17.45
N ASN A 8 5.42 6.54 18.51
CA ASN A 8 6.18 6.47 19.76
C ASN A 8 7.59 5.88 19.55
N PHE A 9 7.72 4.82 18.76
CA PHE A 9 9.02 4.20 18.48
C PHE A 9 9.91 5.10 17.62
N VAL A 10 9.35 5.78 16.61
CA VAL A 10 10.08 6.74 15.78
C VAL A 10 10.62 7.88 16.64
N GLU A 11 9.77 8.52 17.44
CA GLU A 11 10.16 9.62 18.33
C GLU A 11 11.24 9.18 19.33
N PHE A 12 11.11 7.98 19.89
CA PHE A 12 12.11 7.43 20.79
C PHE A 12 13.47 7.21 20.10
N LEU A 13 13.48 6.60 18.91
CA LEU A 13 14.72 6.35 18.16
C LEU A 13 15.38 7.66 17.68
N GLU A 14 14.59 8.67 17.34
CA GLU A 14 15.10 10.01 17.03
C GLU A 14 15.78 10.66 18.24
N GLN A 15 15.17 10.55 19.43
CA GLN A 15 15.79 11.03 20.67
C GLN A 15 17.08 10.28 21.01
N VAL A 16 17.12 8.96 20.82
CA VAL A 16 18.34 8.17 21.00
C VAL A 16 19.43 8.63 20.03
N LEU A 17 19.11 8.81 18.74
CA LEU A 17 20.06 9.32 17.76
C LEU A 17 20.59 10.70 18.12
N GLU A 18 19.75 11.58 18.69
CA GLU A 18 20.15 12.91 19.17
C GLU A 18 21.20 12.81 20.29
N VAL A 19 20.95 11.96 21.31
CA VAL A 19 21.90 11.74 22.40
C VAL A 19 23.21 11.11 21.89
N LEU A 20 23.11 10.20 20.92
CA LEU A 20 24.27 9.57 20.32
C LEU A 20 25.11 10.54 19.47
N LYS A 21 24.60 11.72 19.07
CA LYS A 21 25.37 12.68 18.25
C LYS A 21 26.71 13.04 18.87
N GLU A 22 26.72 13.25 20.18
CA GLU A 22 27.87 13.73 20.97
C GLU A 22 28.88 12.63 21.33
N VAL A 23 28.62 11.37 20.97
CA VAL A 23 29.48 10.22 21.29
C VAL A 23 29.93 9.50 20.02
N GLU A 24 31.17 8.99 20.04
CA GLU A 24 31.76 8.16 18.98
C GLU A 24 31.25 6.71 19.03
N ILE A 25 29.93 6.54 19.13
CA ILE A 25 29.26 5.24 19.04
C ILE A 25 28.70 5.09 17.63
N ASP A 26 28.79 3.89 17.06
CA ASP A 26 28.19 3.57 15.77
C ASP A 26 26.66 3.73 15.81
N LYS A 27 26.11 4.49 14.85
CA LYS A 27 24.69 4.86 14.74
C LYS A 27 23.97 4.05 13.66
N THR A 28 24.69 3.19 12.95
CA THR A 28 24.19 2.48 11.77
C THR A 28 22.98 1.62 12.11
N GLU A 29 23.05 0.86 13.21
CA GLU A 29 21.95 -0.01 13.64
C GLU A 29 20.70 0.80 14.03
N CYS A 30 20.87 1.89 14.80
CA CYS A 30 19.75 2.75 15.20
C CYS A 30 19.09 3.42 13.99
N SER A 31 19.88 3.86 13.01
CA SER A 31 19.39 4.47 11.77
C SER A 31 18.65 3.45 10.90
N THR A 32 19.16 2.22 10.84
CA THR A 32 18.53 1.11 10.12
C THR A 32 17.20 0.71 10.77
N LEU A 33 17.16 0.63 12.10
CA LEU A 33 15.94 0.34 12.85
C LEU A 33 14.90 1.45 12.69
N LEU A 34 15.31 2.72 12.76
CA LEU A 34 14.42 3.86 12.50
C LEU A 34 13.78 3.76 11.11
N ALA A 35 14.59 3.51 10.07
CA ALA A 35 14.10 3.34 8.71
C ALA A 35 13.16 2.13 8.57
N SER A 36 13.45 1.02 9.26
CA SER A 36 12.58 -0.16 9.29
C SER A 36 11.23 0.13 9.93
N VAL A 37 11.21 0.78 11.10
CA VAL A 37 9.98 1.15 11.79
C VAL A 37 9.16 2.13 10.95
N GLN A 38 9.78 3.13 10.32
CA GLN A 38 9.10 4.11 9.46
C GLN A 38 8.47 3.47 8.22
N LYS A 39 9.13 2.47 7.61
CA LYS A 39 8.64 1.79 6.40
C LYS A 39 7.68 0.65 6.68
N GLN A 40 7.50 0.26 7.95
CA GLN A 40 6.63 -0.85 8.31
C GLN A 40 5.17 -0.55 7.93
N GLN A 41 4.57 -1.47 7.17
CA GLN A 41 3.16 -1.42 6.77
C GLN A 41 2.36 -2.53 7.45
N LEU A 42 1.14 -2.21 7.89
CA LEU A 42 0.20 -3.22 8.39
C LEU A 42 -0.57 -3.81 7.21
N VAL A 43 -0.28 -5.07 6.87
CA VAL A 43 -0.95 -5.78 5.78
C VAL A 43 -2.14 -6.57 6.34
N ILE A 44 -3.34 -6.32 5.80
CA ILE A 44 -4.58 -7.00 6.21
C ILE A 44 -5.13 -7.77 5.00
N PRO A 45 -4.91 -9.09 4.89
CA PRO A 45 -5.41 -9.88 3.78
C PRO A 45 -6.93 -10.05 3.87
N VAL A 46 -7.64 -9.73 2.78
CA VAL A 46 -9.09 -9.98 2.65
C VAL A 46 -9.32 -11.14 1.69
N VAL A 47 -9.66 -12.31 2.25
CA VAL A 47 -9.76 -13.56 1.50
C VAL A 47 -11.21 -14.06 1.37
N GLY A 48 -11.52 -14.72 0.26
CA GLY A 48 -12.81 -15.33 -0.01
C GLY A 48 -13.06 -15.53 -1.50
N ASN A 49 -13.99 -16.43 -1.84
CA ASN A 49 -14.32 -16.76 -3.24
C ASN A 49 -14.60 -15.51 -4.09
N PHE A 50 -14.41 -15.62 -5.40
CA PHE A 50 -14.76 -14.54 -6.33
C PHE A 50 -16.25 -14.18 -6.21
N SER A 51 -16.56 -12.89 -6.39
CA SER A 51 -17.94 -12.37 -6.39
C SER A 51 -18.74 -12.55 -5.08
N THR A 52 -18.06 -12.69 -3.93
CA THR A 52 -18.70 -12.74 -2.59
C THR A 52 -18.90 -11.38 -1.92
N GLY A 53 -18.70 -10.27 -2.65
CA GLY A 53 -18.91 -8.91 -2.12
C GLY A 53 -17.73 -8.30 -1.35
N LYS A 54 -16.50 -8.84 -1.50
CA LYS A 54 -15.29 -8.30 -0.85
C LYS A 54 -15.04 -6.82 -1.19
N SER A 55 -15.08 -6.46 -2.47
CA SER A 55 -14.93 -5.07 -2.93
C SER A 55 -16.05 -4.17 -2.39
N THR A 56 -17.29 -4.68 -2.36
CA THR A 56 -18.44 -3.96 -1.80
C THR A 56 -18.27 -3.68 -0.31
N LEU A 57 -17.77 -4.66 0.46
CA LEU A 57 -17.47 -4.50 1.89
C LEU A 57 -16.40 -3.42 2.10
N LEU A 58 -15.30 -3.47 1.34
CA LEU A 58 -14.20 -2.50 1.44
C LEU A 58 -14.65 -1.09 1.07
N ASN A 59 -15.36 -0.93 -0.05
CA ASN A 59 -15.93 0.35 -0.44
C ASN A 59 -16.87 0.92 0.64
N ARG A 60 -17.69 0.06 1.25
CA ARG A 60 -18.59 0.49 2.32
C ARG A 60 -17.84 0.89 3.58
N PHE A 61 -16.79 0.15 3.94
CA PHE A 61 -15.93 0.45 5.08
C PHE A 61 -15.17 1.77 4.89
N LEU A 62 -14.74 2.07 3.67
CA LEU A 62 -14.07 3.32 3.31
C LEU A 62 -15.01 4.48 3.03
N GLU A 63 -16.33 4.23 3.00
CA GLU A 63 -17.36 5.19 2.59
C GLU A 63 -17.13 5.81 1.20
N LYS A 64 -16.41 5.08 0.34
CA LYS A 64 -16.01 5.51 -1.01
C LYS A 64 -16.09 4.35 -2.00
N SER A 65 -16.41 4.65 -3.26
CA SER A 65 -16.43 3.65 -4.33
C SER A 65 -15.08 3.57 -5.04
N VAL A 66 -14.07 3.00 -4.37
CA VAL A 66 -12.68 2.97 -4.87
C VAL A 66 -12.34 1.71 -5.66
N LEU A 67 -13.00 0.59 -5.36
CA LEU A 67 -12.81 -0.69 -6.06
C LEU A 67 -14.01 -1.02 -6.96
N PRO A 68 -13.79 -1.62 -8.14
CA PRO A 68 -14.88 -2.17 -8.94
C PRO A 68 -15.57 -3.34 -8.22
N THR A 69 -16.88 -3.46 -8.40
CA THR A 69 -17.73 -4.49 -7.74
C THR A 69 -18.43 -5.41 -8.74
N GLY A 70 -17.98 -5.47 -9.99
CA GLY A 70 -18.62 -6.27 -11.04
C GLY A 70 -18.52 -7.78 -10.79
N ILE A 71 -19.37 -8.54 -11.49
CA ILE A 71 -19.53 -9.99 -11.32
C ILE A 71 -18.58 -10.77 -12.26
N THR A 72 -18.00 -10.10 -13.26
CA THR A 72 -16.98 -10.73 -14.11
C THR A 72 -15.73 -11.01 -13.27
N PRO A 73 -14.90 -12.02 -13.56
CA PRO A 73 -13.68 -12.28 -12.80
C PRO A 73 -12.68 -11.14 -13.03
N GLU A 74 -12.91 -10.00 -12.38
CA GLU A 74 -12.13 -8.77 -12.46
C GLU A 74 -10.84 -8.88 -11.62
N THR A 75 -10.86 -9.75 -10.61
CA THR A 75 -9.74 -10.15 -9.75
C THR A 75 -8.79 -11.14 -10.43
N SER A 76 -8.41 -10.92 -11.69
CA SER A 76 -7.25 -11.60 -12.27
C SER A 76 -5.94 -11.05 -11.70
N LEU A 77 -5.95 -9.77 -11.28
CA LEU A 77 -4.82 -9.10 -10.64
C LEU A 77 -5.07 -8.93 -9.14
N ALA A 78 -4.06 -9.29 -8.35
CA ALA A 78 -4.05 -8.96 -6.92
C ALA A 78 -4.12 -7.43 -6.78
N THR A 79 -4.96 -6.94 -5.88
CA THR A 79 -5.16 -5.50 -5.66
C THR A 79 -4.92 -5.19 -4.20
N GLU A 80 -4.02 -4.25 -3.94
CA GLU A 80 -3.71 -3.72 -2.62
C GLU A 80 -4.32 -2.32 -2.49
N LEU A 81 -4.94 -2.03 -1.34
CA LEU A 81 -5.39 -0.69 -1.01
C LEU A 81 -4.34 0.00 -0.13
N HIS A 82 -3.83 1.13 -0.58
CA HIS A 82 -2.84 1.95 0.11
C HIS A 82 -3.38 3.35 0.38
N TYR A 83 -3.02 3.91 1.52
CA TYR A 83 -3.27 5.33 1.75
C TYR A 83 -2.33 6.17 0.88
N SER A 84 -2.87 7.12 0.14
CA SER A 84 -2.12 8.13 -0.61
C SER A 84 -2.79 9.49 -0.47
N ALA A 85 -1.98 10.55 -0.43
CA ALA A 85 -2.50 11.92 -0.51
C ALA A 85 -3.08 12.25 -1.91
N ASN A 86 -2.60 11.54 -2.94
CA ASN A 86 -3.06 11.66 -4.32
C ASN A 86 -3.65 10.31 -4.77
N GLU A 87 -4.97 10.26 -4.89
CA GLU A 87 -5.71 9.05 -5.32
C GLU A 87 -5.31 8.68 -6.76
N ARG A 88 -4.91 7.43 -6.97
CA ARG A 88 -4.45 6.90 -8.26
C ARG A 88 -4.40 5.37 -8.22
N ILE A 89 -4.32 4.75 -9.39
CA ILE A 89 -4.07 3.32 -9.53
C ILE A 89 -2.64 3.15 -10.05
N GLU A 90 -1.82 2.37 -9.37
CA GLU A 90 -0.46 2.00 -9.79
C GLU A 90 -0.45 0.52 -10.20
N ALA A 91 -0.22 0.24 -11.49
CA ALA A 91 -0.13 -1.11 -12.02
C ALA A 91 1.33 -1.54 -12.16
N PHE A 92 1.72 -2.60 -11.44
CA PHE A 92 3.11 -3.10 -11.38
C PHE A 92 3.29 -4.31 -12.29
N SER A 93 4.42 -4.39 -12.99
CA SER A 93 4.82 -5.56 -13.80
C SER A 93 5.66 -6.55 -12.98
N ASN A 94 5.88 -7.77 -13.50
CA ASN A 94 6.55 -8.90 -12.81
C ASN A 94 7.96 -8.61 -12.24
N ASN A 95 8.57 -7.48 -12.60
CA ASN A 95 9.88 -7.10 -12.11
C ASN A 95 9.83 -6.03 -11.00
N ASP A 96 8.66 -5.53 -10.60
CA ASP A 96 8.48 -4.46 -9.60
C ASP A 96 9.22 -3.13 -9.90
N GLU A 97 9.95 -3.04 -11.01
CA GLU A 97 10.80 -1.90 -11.36
C GLU A 97 10.01 -0.71 -11.96
N LYS A 98 8.81 -0.95 -12.50
CA LYS A 98 8.02 0.08 -13.17
C LYS A 98 6.54 -0.06 -12.89
N ALA A 99 5.98 1.00 -12.32
CA ALA A 99 4.54 1.21 -12.17
C ALA A 99 4.03 2.12 -13.28
N GLU A 100 2.91 1.75 -13.89
CA GLU A 100 2.10 2.67 -14.69
C GLU A 100 1.04 3.29 -13.78
N SER A 101 0.91 4.62 -13.81
CA SER A 101 -0.05 5.35 -12.98
C SER A 101 -1.27 5.73 -13.81
N PHE A 102 -2.45 5.47 -13.27
CA PHE A 102 -3.74 5.81 -13.85
C PHE A 102 -4.56 6.62 -12.84
N GLU A 103 -5.55 7.36 -13.33
CA GLU A 103 -6.52 8.02 -12.46
C GLU A 103 -7.42 6.99 -11.77
N LEU A 104 -7.91 7.32 -10.57
CA LEU A 104 -8.84 6.47 -9.85
C LEU A 104 -10.26 6.62 -10.42
N ASN A 105 -10.58 5.87 -11.46
CA ASN A 105 -11.90 5.82 -12.08
C ASN A 105 -12.17 4.46 -12.76
N GLU A 106 -13.42 4.20 -13.08
CA GLU A 106 -13.85 2.93 -13.71
C GLU A 106 -13.18 2.70 -15.07
N GLN A 107 -13.00 3.77 -15.88
CA GLN A 107 -12.38 3.66 -17.21
C GLN A 107 -10.94 3.13 -17.11
N SER A 108 -10.20 3.57 -16.10
CA SER A 108 -8.82 3.13 -15.87
C SER A 108 -8.76 1.65 -15.48
N PHE A 109 -9.71 1.16 -14.66
CA PHE A 109 -9.81 -0.27 -14.36
C PHE A 109 -10.08 -1.12 -15.61
N GLU A 110 -10.93 -0.66 -16.52
CA GLU A 110 -11.18 -1.37 -17.78
C GLU A 110 -9.94 -1.43 -18.68
N VAL A 111 -9.20 -0.31 -18.82
CA VAL A 111 -7.94 -0.29 -19.59
C VAL A 111 -6.91 -1.26 -18.99
N ILE A 112 -6.77 -1.28 -17.67
CA ILE A 112 -5.85 -2.19 -16.97
C ILE A 112 -6.27 -3.64 -17.19
N LYS A 113 -7.57 -3.94 -17.15
CA LYS A 113 -8.13 -5.28 -17.35
C LYS A 113 -7.87 -5.80 -18.77
N GLU A 114 -8.03 -4.96 -19.80
CA GLU A 114 -7.67 -5.30 -21.18
C GLU A 114 -6.18 -5.62 -21.34
N ASN A 115 -5.34 -5.07 -20.45
CA ASN A 115 -3.89 -5.23 -20.45
C ASN A 115 -3.37 -6.09 -19.29
N ALA A 116 -4.25 -6.87 -18.62
CA ALA A 116 -3.91 -7.52 -17.35
C ALA A 116 -2.69 -8.44 -17.42
N ALA A 117 -2.43 -9.05 -18.58
CA ALA A 117 -1.26 -9.91 -18.79
C ALA A 117 0.10 -9.19 -18.66
N LYS A 118 0.13 -7.85 -18.69
CA LYS A 118 1.34 -7.03 -18.50
C LYS A 118 1.66 -6.78 -17.04
N TYR A 119 0.67 -6.95 -16.16
CA TYR A 119 0.74 -6.57 -14.76
C TYR A 119 0.68 -7.79 -13.85
N SER A 120 1.20 -7.64 -12.64
CA SER A 120 1.24 -8.66 -11.60
C SER A 120 0.26 -8.32 -10.48
N TYR A 121 0.21 -7.05 -10.10
CA TYR A 121 -0.71 -6.54 -9.10
C TYR A 121 -0.94 -5.04 -9.27
N LEU A 122 -1.96 -4.54 -8.57
CA LEU A 122 -2.33 -3.13 -8.50
C LEU A 122 -2.16 -2.60 -7.08
N LYS A 123 -1.73 -1.35 -6.95
CA LYS A 123 -1.88 -0.55 -5.72
C LYS A 123 -2.88 0.57 -6.01
N VAL A 124 -3.92 0.65 -5.20
CA VAL A 124 -5.02 1.62 -5.30
C VAL A 124 -5.01 2.53 -4.09
#